data_AF-A0AAD5RRV3-F1
#
_entry.id   AF-A0AAD5RRV3-F1
#
_cell.length_a   1.000
_cell.length_b   1.000
_cell.length_c   1.000
_cell.angle_alpha   90.00
_cell.angle_beta   90.00
_cell.angle_gamma   90.00
#
_symmetry.space_group_name_H-M   'P 1'
#
loop_
_entity.id
_entity.type
_entity.pdbx_description
1 polymer ?
#
loop_
_entity_poly.entity_id
_entity_poly.type
_entity_poly.pdbx_seq_one_letter_code
_entity_poly.pdbx_strand_id
1 'polypeptide(L)'
;MAPKGKRAAAAAKKSTPTQPLAPPPPSWPVFRPHLPVADLELETVARSAIVVARNFWPKSLCRNYVSFLKELPLTTTPGKPKRGEAVRVNDRFQINDFAFALRLWAETGLEELVNREEYLPLWGGEVVGLNPNIRVYRYSQGQFFDCHYDDYNLVTLPKSPDSSSGDKTPVSCKTTWTLLLYLTSAAEGCIGGETVFYPNDCQLESEAIAVSLETGMLLLHKHGEDCMLHEGREVTGGEKWVLRSDLCIKR
;
A
#
# COMPACT_ATOMS: atom_id res chain seq x y z
N MET A 1 46.30 -12.64 -63.27
CA MET A 1 45.60 -11.54 -62.58
C MET A 1 44.34 -12.12 -61.93
N ALA A 2 44.09 -11.69 -60.68
CA ALA A 2 42.98 -11.87 -59.72
C ALA A 2 41.63 -12.56 -60.11
N PRO A 3 40.77 -12.98 -59.14
CA PRO A 3 40.81 -12.69 -57.69
C PRO A 3 40.54 -13.86 -56.72
N LYS A 4 40.97 -13.64 -55.47
CA LYS A 4 40.65 -14.40 -54.25
C LYS A 4 39.23 -14.07 -53.76
N GLY A 5 38.42 -15.09 -53.47
CA GLY A 5 37.11 -14.94 -52.84
C GLY A 5 37.21 -14.67 -51.33
N LYS A 6 36.57 -13.60 -50.87
CA LYS A 6 36.45 -13.22 -49.45
C LYS A 6 35.44 -14.14 -48.75
N ARG A 7 35.85 -14.80 -47.66
CA ARG A 7 34.95 -15.47 -46.72
C ARG A 7 34.35 -14.40 -45.80
N ALA A 8 33.03 -14.20 -45.85
CA ALA A 8 32.31 -13.33 -44.94
C ALA A 8 32.16 -14.02 -43.56
N ALA A 9 32.59 -13.34 -42.50
CA ALA A 9 32.35 -13.76 -41.13
C ALA A 9 30.89 -13.47 -40.75
N ALA A 10 30.15 -14.51 -40.38
CA ALA A 10 28.80 -14.36 -39.86
C ALA A 10 28.87 -13.81 -38.42
N ALA A 11 28.37 -12.59 -38.22
CA ALA A 11 28.20 -12.00 -36.91
C ALA A 11 27.06 -12.72 -36.17
N ALA A 12 27.38 -13.40 -35.07
CA ALA A 12 26.39 -13.99 -34.18
C ALA A 12 25.56 -12.87 -33.53
N LYS A 13 24.26 -12.80 -33.86
CA LYS A 13 23.30 -11.93 -33.18
C LYS A 13 23.14 -12.42 -31.74
N LYS A 14 23.63 -11.65 -30.76
CA LYS A 14 23.29 -11.83 -29.35
C LYS A 14 21.80 -11.54 -29.19
N SER A 15 20.99 -12.55 -28.91
CA SER A 15 19.59 -12.38 -28.53
C SER A 15 19.54 -11.77 -27.13
N THR A 16 19.06 -10.54 -27.04
CA THR A 16 18.68 -9.90 -25.78
C THR A 16 17.59 -10.76 -25.13
N PRO A 17 17.71 -11.16 -23.86
CA PRO A 17 16.63 -11.89 -23.19
C PRO A 17 15.40 -10.96 -23.10
N THR A 18 14.31 -11.35 -23.74
CA THR A 18 13.02 -10.68 -23.62
C THR A 18 12.58 -10.80 -22.16
N GLN A 19 12.55 -9.68 -21.43
CA GLN A 19 11.96 -9.67 -20.09
C GLN A 19 10.47 -10.05 -20.22
N PRO A 20 9.93 -10.93 -19.36
CA PRO A 20 8.50 -11.19 -19.32
C PRO A 20 7.75 -9.87 -19.14
N LEU A 21 6.77 -9.61 -20.01
CA LEU A 21 5.85 -8.48 -19.84
C LEU A 21 5.17 -8.62 -18.47
N ALA A 22 5.13 -7.52 -17.71
CA ALA A 22 4.39 -7.49 -16.45
C ALA A 22 2.92 -7.84 -16.71
N PRO A 23 2.26 -8.61 -15.82
CA PRO A 23 0.85 -8.95 -15.97
C PRO A 23 0.00 -7.67 -16.00
N PRO A 24 -1.10 -7.64 -16.78
CA PRO A 24 -1.99 -6.50 -16.82
C PRO A 24 -2.65 -6.27 -15.45
N PRO A 25 -3.00 -5.01 -15.11
CA PRO A 25 -3.80 -4.73 -13.93
C PRO A 25 -5.12 -5.50 -13.91
N PRO A 26 -5.57 -5.96 -12.72
CA PRO A 26 -6.86 -6.60 -12.61
C PRO A 26 -7.97 -5.55 -12.79
N SER A 27 -9.18 -6.00 -13.12
CA SER A 27 -10.33 -5.10 -13.31
C SER A 27 -10.89 -4.66 -11.95
N TRP A 28 -10.22 -3.72 -11.29
CA TRP A 28 -10.64 -3.19 -9.99
C TRP A 28 -12.11 -2.72 -10.04
N PRO A 29 -12.95 -3.12 -9.06
CA PRO A 29 -14.33 -2.67 -9.00
C PRO A 29 -14.45 -1.15 -9.02
N VAL A 30 -15.55 -0.64 -9.56
CA VAL A 30 -15.84 0.80 -9.52
C VAL A 30 -16.20 1.19 -8.09
N PHE A 31 -15.77 2.38 -7.65
CA PHE A 31 -16.19 2.93 -6.36
C PHE A 31 -17.67 3.31 -6.45
N ARG A 32 -18.53 2.44 -5.91
CA ARG A 32 -19.98 2.69 -5.82
C ARG A 32 -20.47 2.41 -4.39
N PRO A 33 -21.22 3.35 -3.78
CA PRO A 33 -21.58 4.69 -4.29
C PRO A 33 -20.36 5.60 -4.49
N HIS A 34 -20.56 6.78 -5.09
CA HIS A 34 -19.52 7.81 -5.13
C HIS A 34 -19.06 8.15 -3.71
N LEU A 35 -17.76 8.36 -3.55
CA LEU A 35 -17.12 8.64 -2.27
C LEU A 35 -16.70 10.12 -2.20
N PRO A 36 -16.52 10.67 -0.99
CA PRO A 36 -16.83 10.03 0.29
C PRO A 36 -18.34 9.96 0.56
N VAL A 37 -18.78 8.99 1.36
CA VAL A 37 -20.19 8.82 1.78
C VAL A 37 -20.49 9.43 3.16
N ALA A 38 -19.46 9.94 3.81
CA ALA A 38 -19.50 10.57 5.12
C ALA A 38 -18.42 11.65 5.16
N ASP A 39 -18.55 12.61 6.07
CA ASP A 39 -17.48 13.57 6.31
C ASP A 39 -16.28 12.84 6.91
N LEU A 40 -15.13 13.00 6.27
CA LEU A 40 -13.88 12.38 6.69
C LEU A 40 -13.10 13.33 7.60
N GLU A 41 -12.49 12.79 8.64
CA GLU A 41 -11.58 13.50 9.53
C GLU A 41 -10.43 12.56 9.93
N LEU A 42 -9.27 13.14 10.24
CA LEU A 42 -8.14 12.40 10.82
C LEU A 42 -8.18 12.48 12.34
N GLU A 43 -8.32 11.31 12.97
CA GLU A 43 -8.18 11.12 14.41
C GLU A 43 -6.74 10.71 14.73
N THR A 44 -6.10 11.40 15.66
CA THR A 44 -4.75 11.02 16.11
C THR A 44 -4.82 9.90 17.13
N VAL A 45 -4.21 8.76 16.80
CA VAL A 45 -4.06 7.62 17.72
C VAL A 45 -2.81 7.80 18.58
N ALA A 46 -1.70 8.25 17.99
CA ALA A 46 -0.44 8.45 18.73
C ALA A 46 0.51 9.48 18.09
N ARG A 47 1.07 10.36 18.93
CA ARG A 47 2.26 11.22 18.70
C ARG A 47 2.42 11.81 17.28
N SER A 48 1.32 12.18 16.60
CA SER A 48 1.37 12.63 15.20
C SER A 48 2.12 11.68 14.24
N ALA A 49 2.15 10.39 14.58
CA ALA A 49 2.81 9.33 13.82
C ALA A 49 1.81 8.25 13.38
N ILE A 50 0.64 8.20 14.02
CA ILE A 50 -0.43 7.25 13.76
C ILE A 50 -1.75 8.02 13.76
N VAL A 51 -2.42 8.05 12.62
CA VAL A 51 -3.74 8.68 12.46
C VAL A 51 -4.69 7.73 11.73
N VAL A 52 -5.97 7.85 11.99
CA VAL A 52 -7.01 7.05 11.31
C VAL A 52 -8.10 7.94 10.72
N ALA A 53 -8.69 7.50 9.61
CA ALA A 53 -9.94 8.05 9.08
C ALA A 53 -10.99 6.94 9.07
N ARG A 54 -12.02 7.08 9.92
CA ARG A 54 -13.13 6.12 10.00
C ARG A 54 -14.12 6.34 8.87
N ASN A 55 -14.85 5.30 8.50
CA ASN A 55 -15.84 5.33 7.42
C ASN A 55 -15.28 5.83 6.06
N PHE A 56 -13.97 5.70 5.83
CA PHE A 56 -13.32 6.08 4.58
C PHE A 56 -13.97 5.36 3.40
N TRP A 57 -14.23 4.06 3.54
CA TRP A 57 -15.09 3.29 2.63
C TRP A 57 -16.36 2.81 3.34
N PRO A 58 -17.52 2.82 2.66
CA PRO A 58 -18.71 2.16 3.18
C PRO A 58 -18.51 0.65 3.20
N LYS A 59 -19.06 -0.01 4.21
CA LYS A 59 -19.01 -1.48 4.37
C LYS A 59 -19.47 -2.26 3.12
N SER A 60 -20.43 -1.72 2.36
CA SER A 60 -20.89 -2.33 1.11
C SER A 60 -19.80 -2.39 0.04
N LEU A 61 -18.97 -1.34 -0.07
CA LEU A 61 -17.84 -1.30 -0.99
C LEU A 61 -16.73 -2.22 -0.52
N CYS A 62 -16.43 -2.24 0.78
CA CYS A 62 -15.47 -3.19 1.36
C CYS A 62 -15.83 -4.64 1.04
N ARG A 63 -17.10 -5.03 1.23
CA ARG A 63 -17.59 -6.38 0.91
C ARG A 63 -17.48 -6.73 -0.58
N ASN A 64 -17.80 -5.77 -1.47
CA ASN A 64 -17.62 -5.94 -2.91
C ASN A 64 -16.15 -6.19 -3.25
N TYR A 65 -15.25 -5.35 -2.71
CA TYR A 65 -13.81 -5.51 -2.89
C TYR A 65 -13.31 -6.84 -2.34
N VAL A 66 -13.66 -7.24 -1.12
CA VAL A 66 -13.26 -8.55 -0.57
C VAL A 66 -13.71 -9.70 -1.48
N SER A 67 -14.91 -9.63 -2.04
CA SER A 67 -15.40 -10.65 -2.98
C SER A 67 -14.53 -10.74 -4.23
N PHE A 68 -14.20 -9.60 -4.82
CA PHE A 68 -13.29 -9.52 -5.97
C PHE A 68 -11.84 -9.94 -5.63
N LEU A 69 -11.31 -9.49 -4.49
CA LEU A 69 -9.93 -9.77 -4.08
C LEU A 69 -9.68 -11.26 -3.83
N LYS A 70 -10.72 -12.03 -3.47
CA LYS A 70 -10.68 -13.49 -3.36
C LYS A 70 -10.40 -14.20 -4.69
N GLU A 71 -10.69 -13.54 -5.81
CA GLU A 71 -10.46 -14.08 -7.15
C GLU A 71 -9.04 -13.80 -7.67
N LEU A 72 -8.27 -12.94 -6.98
CA LEU A 72 -6.90 -12.62 -7.37
C LEU A 72 -5.94 -13.78 -7.02
N PRO A 73 -4.85 -13.95 -7.79
CA PRO A 73 -3.86 -15.00 -7.56
C PRO A 73 -2.94 -14.65 -6.37
N LEU A 74 -3.47 -14.70 -5.15
CA LEU A 74 -2.72 -14.47 -3.92
C LEU A 74 -1.65 -15.55 -3.73
N THR A 75 -0.46 -15.15 -3.34
CA THR A 75 0.64 -16.05 -2.99
C THR A 75 0.94 -15.94 -1.50
N THR A 76 0.96 -17.07 -0.79
CA THR A 76 1.37 -17.11 0.61
C THR A 76 2.85 -16.80 0.74
N THR A 77 3.21 -15.85 1.62
CA THR A 77 4.61 -15.53 1.91
C THR A 77 5.33 -16.73 2.52
N PRO A 78 6.63 -16.91 2.22
CA PRO A 78 7.41 -17.96 2.86
C PRO A 78 7.52 -17.67 4.35
N GLY A 79 7.13 -18.62 5.20
CA GLY A 79 7.24 -18.49 6.66
C GLY A 79 8.68 -18.46 7.21
N LYS A 80 9.70 -18.48 6.34
CA LYS A 80 11.10 -18.25 6.69
C LYS A 80 11.53 -16.90 6.12
N PRO A 81 11.83 -15.89 6.96
CA PRO A 81 12.24 -14.58 6.47
C PRO A 81 13.67 -14.62 5.93
N LYS A 82 14.03 -13.61 5.13
CA LYS A 82 15.43 -13.35 4.80
C LYS A 82 16.14 -12.79 6.03
N ARG A 83 17.48 -12.85 6.02
CA ARG A 83 18.29 -12.26 7.10
C ARG A 83 17.97 -10.78 7.26
N GLY A 84 17.55 -10.38 8.46
CA GLY A 84 17.18 -8.99 8.78
C GLY A 84 15.74 -8.61 8.45
N GLU A 85 14.94 -9.52 7.89
CA GLU A 85 13.50 -9.32 7.70
C GLU A 85 12.74 -10.05 8.82
N ALA A 86 11.59 -9.49 9.23
CA ALA A 86 10.71 -10.15 10.20
C ALA A 86 9.91 -11.29 9.55
N VAL A 87 9.55 -12.30 10.35
CA VAL A 87 8.74 -13.43 9.87
C VAL A 87 7.38 -12.93 9.45
N ARG A 88 6.92 -13.38 8.30
CA ARG A 88 5.62 -13.02 7.76
C ARG A 88 4.95 -14.23 7.18
N VAL A 89 3.73 -14.48 7.61
CA VAL A 89 2.88 -15.51 7.06
C VAL A 89 1.57 -14.84 6.69
N ASN A 90 1.39 -14.52 5.42
CA ASN A 90 0.17 -13.94 4.90
C ASN A 90 0.02 -14.24 3.40
N ASP A 91 -1.19 -14.15 2.89
CA ASP A 91 -1.45 -14.24 1.45
C ASP A 91 -1.37 -12.84 0.82
N ARG A 92 -0.62 -12.73 -0.28
CA ARG A 92 -0.28 -11.44 -0.87
C ARG A 92 -0.50 -11.42 -2.38
N PHE A 93 -1.06 -10.31 -2.85
CA PHE A 93 -1.01 -9.90 -4.25
C PHE A 93 -0.38 -8.52 -4.33
N GLN A 94 0.41 -8.27 -5.36
CA GLN A 94 1.11 -7.00 -5.56
C GLN A 94 1.08 -6.64 -7.04
N ILE A 95 0.78 -5.38 -7.35
CA ILE A 95 0.85 -4.87 -8.71
C ILE A 95 1.21 -3.38 -8.72
N ASN A 96 1.93 -2.95 -9.76
CA ASN A 96 2.17 -1.55 -10.02
C ASN A 96 1.06 -1.00 -10.92
N ASP A 97 0.10 -0.27 -10.35
CA ASP A 97 -1.07 0.27 -11.05
C ASP A 97 -1.31 1.73 -10.68
N PHE A 98 -0.78 2.63 -11.52
CA PHE A 98 -0.95 4.07 -11.34
C PHE A 98 -2.40 4.51 -11.50
N ALA A 99 -3.17 3.89 -12.39
CA ALA A 99 -4.55 4.28 -12.63
C ALA A 99 -5.41 4.00 -11.39
N PHE A 100 -5.23 2.84 -10.76
CA PHE A 100 -5.92 2.54 -9.50
C PHE A 100 -5.45 3.44 -8.35
N ALA A 101 -4.16 3.71 -8.23
CA ALA A 101 -3.62 4.62 -7.22
C ALA A 101 -4.20 6.04 -7.36
N LEU A 102 -4.28 6.56 -8.59
CA LEU A 102 -4.87 7.85 -8.88
C LEU A 102 -6.36 7.89 -8.56
N ARG A 103 -7.11 6.84 -8.91
CA ARG A 103 -8.53 6.73 -8.53
C ARG A 103 -8.69 6.71 -7.01
N LEU A 104 -7.90 5.90 -6.30
CA LEU A 104 -7.93 5.83 -4.84
C LEU A 104 -7.61 7.19 -4.20
N TRP A 105 -6.74 7.99 -4.81
CA TRP A 105 -6.40 9.34 -4.38
C TRP A 105 -7.52 10.35 -4.63
N ALA A 106 -7.98 10.47 -5.88
CA ALA A 106 -8.85 11.55 -6.35
C ALA A 106 -10.36 11.27 -6.24
N GLU A 107 -10.78 10.00 -6.21
CA GLU A 107 -12.21 9.64 -6.22
C GLU A 107 -12.76 9.28 -4.84
N THR A 108 -11.94 9.32 -3.78
CA THR A 108 -12.33 8.81 -2.45
C THR A 108 -12.42 9.86 -1.35
N GLY A 109 -12.09 11.12 -1.65
CA GLY A 109 -11.94 12.17 -0.65
C GLY A 109 -10.57 12.19 0.04
N LEU A 110 -9.64 11.29 -0.34
CA LEU A 110 -8.33 11.20 0.29
C LEU A 110 -7.47 12.44 0.00
N GLU A 111 -7.44 12.88 -1.26
CA GLU A 111 -6.71 14.09 -1.66
C GLU A 111 -7.16 15.31 -0.86
N GLU A 112 -8.48 15.53 -0.78
CA GLU A 112 -9.06 16.64 -0.04
C GLU A 112 -8.79 16.51 1.46
N LEU A 113 -8.88 15.29 2.01
CA LEU A 113 -8.64 15.03 3.42
C LEU A 113 -7.19 15.36 3.80
N VAL A 114 -6.20 14.88 3.07
CA VAL A 114 -4.79 15.08 3.46
C VAL A 114 -4.30 16.50 3.18
N ASN A 115 -4.94 17.23 2.26
CA ASN A 115 -4.59 18.61 1.92
C ASN A 115 -5.33 19.67 2.73
N ARG A 116 -6.15 19.30 3.74
CA ARG A 116 -6.73 20.30 4.65
C ARG A 116 -5.63 21.00 5.45
N GLU A 117 -5.79 22.31 5.64
CA GLU A 117 -4.77 23.19 6.24
C GLU A 117 -4.31 22.70 7.61
N GLU A 118 -5.23 22.18 8.43
CA GLU A 118 -4.95 21.67 9.76
C GLU A 118 -4.03 20.43 9.78
N TYR A 119 -3.98 19.67 8.68
CA TYR A 119 -3.19 18.43 8.58
C TYR A 119 -1.88 18.60 7.82
N LEU A 120 -1.67 19.70 7.08
CA LEU A 120 -0.43 19.94 6.33
C LEU A 120 0.85 19.77 7.17
N PRO A 121 0.93 20.23 8.43
CA PRO A 121 2.14 20.04 9.25
C PRO A 121 2.45 18.58 9.58
N LEU A 122 1.47 17.67 9.49
CA LEU A 122 1.62 16.26 9.85
C LEU A 122 2.57 15.52 8.89
N TRP A 123 2.49 15.84 7.60
CA TRP A 123 3.09 15.03 6.54
C TRP A 123 4.60 15.22 6.39
N GLY A 124 5.14 16.33 6.92
CA GLY A 124 6.56 16.68 6.76
C GLY A 124 6.94 17.11 5.34
N GLY A 125 5.96 17.39 4.47
CA GLY A 125 6.16 17.86 3.10
C GLY A 125 4.87 17.83 2.28
N GLU A 126 4.97 18.23 1.01
CA GLU A 126 3.84 18.24 0.07
C GLU A 126 3.46 16.80 -0.33
N VAL A 127 2.26 16.36 0.04
CA VAL A 127 1.69 15.08 -0.39
C VAL A 127 1.18 15.22 -1.81
N VAL A 128 1.71 14.45 -2.75
CA VAL A 128 1.43 14.59 -4.20
C VAL A 128 0.73 13.38 -4.81
N GLY A 129 0.34 12.41 -3.99
CA GLY A 129 -0.40 11.23 -4.42
C GLY A 129 -0.03 9.98 -3.65
N LEU A 130 -0.32 8.84 -4.27
CA LEU A 130 -0.09 7.50 -3.73
C LEU A 130 0.96 6.72 -4.50
N ASN A 131 1.67 5.84 -3.79
CA ASN A 131 2.57 4.88 -4.38
C ASN A 131 1.78 3.90 -5.30
N PRO A 132 2.12 3.81 -6.60
CA PRO A 132 1.44 2.91 -7.53
C PRO A 132 1.63 1.42 -7.21
N ASN A 133 2.55 1.08 -6.32
CA ASN A 133 2.77 -0.28 -5.86
C ASN A 133 1.69 -0.73 -4.86
N ILE A 134 0.52 -1.08 -5.40
CA ILE A 134 -0.67 -1.55 -4.68
C ILE A 134 -0.43 -2.96 -4.18
N ARG A 135 -0.73 -3.19 -2.90
CA ARG A 135 -0.61 -4.50 -2.25
C ARG A 135 -1.94 -4.89 -1.64
N VAL A 136 -2.30 -6.14 -1.81
CA VAL A 136 -3.44 -6.78 -1.16
C VAL A 136 -2.87 -7.77 -0.17
N TYR A 137 -3.37 -7.74 1.06
CA TYR A 137 -3.04 -8.70 2.10
C TYR A 137 -4.31 -9.41 2.55
N ARG A 138 -4.25 -10.74 2.60
CA ARG A 138 -5.17 -11.59 3.36
C ARG A 138 -4.40 -12.29 4.47
N TYR A 139 -4.94 -12.27 5.68
CA TYR A 139 -4.48 -13.08 6.79
C TYR A 139 -5.62 -14.00 7.23
N SER A 140 -5.44 -15.30 7.04
CA SER A 140 -6.32 -16.35 7.56
C SER A 140 -5.97 -16.69 9.01
N GLN A 141 -6.77 -17.51 9.68
CA GLN A 141 -6.45 -17.98 11.02
C GLN A 141 -5.02 -18.55 11.12
N GLY A 142 -4.25 -18.12 12.13
CA GLY A 142 -2.84 -18.49 12.35
C GLY A 142 -1.82 -17.65 11.58
N GLN A 143 -2.26 -16.72 10.72
CA GLN A 143 -1.39 -15.85 9.93
C GLN A 143 -1.13 -14.52 10.66
N PHE A 144 0.10 -14.01 10.52
CA PHE A 144 0.60 -12.83 11.23
C PHE A 144 1.76 -12.17 10.47
N PHE A 145 2.21 -11.02 10.96
CA PHE A 145 3.46 -10.41 10.55
C PHE A 145 4.19 -9.88 11.78
N ASP A 146 5.32 -10.51 12.12
CA ASP A 146 6.14 -10.16 13.29
C ASP A 146 6.58 -8.69 13.26
N CYS A 147 6.95 -8.20 14.44
CA CYS A 147 7.50 -6.86 14.64
C CYS A 147 8.60 -6.48 13.65
N HIS A 148 8.43 -5.33 13.00
CA HIS A 148 9.33 -4.80 11.99
C HIS A 148 9.27 -3.27 11.93
N TYR A 149 10.18 -2.73 11.13
CA TYR A 149 10.13 -1.37 10.63
C TYR A 149 9.88 -1.42 9.13
N ASP A 150 9.07 -0.50 8.64
CA ASP A 150 8.88 -0.27 7.21
C ASP A 150 9.85 0.80 6.74
N ASP A 151 10.47 0.59 5.57
CA ASP A 151 11.37 1.55 4.93
C ASP A 151 10.64 2.40 3.89
N TYR A 152 11.24 3.53 3.52
CA TYR A 152 10.72 4.38 2.45
C TYR A 152 11.03 3.81 1.06
N ASN A 153 10.27 4.25 0.07
CA ASN A 153 10.54 4.02 -1.34
C ASN A 153 10.75 5.35 -2.05
N LEU A 154 11.70 5.37 -2.99
CA LEU A 154 11.79 6.45 -3.97
C LEU A 154 10.84 6.14 -5.12
N VAL A 155 9.91 7.06 -5.39
CA VAL A 155 8.85 6.88 -6.38
C VAL A 155 8.86 8.07 -7.33
N THR A 156 8.72 7.80 -8.62
CA THR A 156 8.51 8.84 -9.63
C THR A 156 7.06 8.77 -10.09
N LEU A 157 6.26 9.77 -9.72
CA LEU A 157 4.87 9.85 -10.15
C LEU A 157 4.78 10.58 -11.48
N PRO A 158 4.05 10.06 -12.48
CA PRO A 158 3.69 10.86 -13.64
C PRO A 158 2.77 11.99 -13.15
N LYS A 159 2.92 13.19 -13.72
CA LYS A 159 2.02 14.29 -13.40
C LYS A 159 0.61 13.97 -13.89
N SER A 160 -0.42 14.31 -13.10
CA SER A 160 -1.81 14.09 -13.48
C SER A 160 -2.10 14.74 -14.85
N PRO A 161 -2.79 14.04 -15.77
CA PRO A 161 -3.11 14.57 -17.10
C PRO A 161 -3.93 15.86 -17.07
N ASP A 162 -4.60 16.16 -15.95
CA ASP A 162 -5.46 17.35 -15.79
C ASP A 162 -4.70 18.61 -15.30
N SER A 163 -3.37 18.57 -15.23
CA SER A 163 -2.56 19.74 -14.87
C SER A 163 -2.66 20.83 -15.95
N SER A 164 -3.45 21.87 -15.67
CA SER A 164 -3.67 23.05 -16.51
C SER A 164 -2.37 23.80 -16.90
N SER A 165 -1.25 23.51 -16.23
CA SER A 165 0.05 24.13 -16.47
C SER A 165 0.81 23.62 -17.70
N GLY A 166 0.34 22.55 -18.38
CA GLY A 166 1.00 21.96 -19.56
C GLY A 166 2.36 21.28 -19.32
N ASP A 167 2.87 21.38 -18.09
CA ASP A 167 4.11 20.78 -17.62
C ASP A 167 3.91 19.26 -17.39
N LYS A 168 4.67 18.44 -18.13
CA LYS A 168 4.61 16.97 -18.08
C LYS A 168 5.72 16.36 -17.24
N THR A 169 6.47 17.16 -16.50
CA THR A 169 7.60 16.66 -15.71
C THR A 169 7.12 15.69 -14.62
N PRO A 170 7.67 14.46 -14.56
CA PRO A 170 7.39 13.55 -13.47
C PRO A 170 7.86 14.11 -12.13
N VAL A 171 7.13 13.79 -11.05
CA VAL A 171 7.43 14.25 -9.71
C VAL A 171 8.23 13.19 -8.95
N SER A 172 9.42 13.57 -8.50
CA SER A 172 10.25 12.73 -7.63
C SER A 172 9.72 12.78 -6.20
N CYS A 173 9.46 11.61 -5.62
CA CYS A 173 8.81 11.46 -4.33
C CYS A 173 9.57 10.48 -3.42
N LYS A 174 9.37 10.63 -2.12
CA LYS A 174 9.73 9.66 -1.06
C LYS A 174 8.43 9.24 -0.38
N THR A 175 8.22 7.94 -0.15
CA THR A 175 7.08 7.51 0.68
C THR A 175 7.45 7.67 2.15
N THR A 176 6.61 8.32 2.95
CA THR A 176 6.88 8.49 4.41
C THR A 176 5.75 8.01 5.31
N TRP A 177 4.60 7.65 4.73
CA TRP A 177 3.45 7.12 5.46
C TRP A 177 2.92 5.87 4.76
N THR A 178 2.78 4.79 5.49
CA THR A 178 1.99 3.62 5.06
C THR A 178 0.52 3.96 5.13
N LEU A 179 -0.22 3.56 4.10
CA LEU A 179 -1.67 3.60 4.04
C LEU A 179 -2.22 2.17 4.06
N LEU A 180 -2.95 1.82 5.12
CA LEU A 180 -3.69 0.56 5.24
C LEU A 180 -5.19 0.84 5.25
N LEU A 181 -5.91 0.31 4.28
CA LEU A 181 -7.37 0.30 4.27
C LEU A 181 -7.87 -1.06 4.73
N TYR A 182 -8.51 -1.10 5.90
CA TYR A 182 -9.09 -2.33 6.44
C TYR A 182 -10.44 -2.62 5.79
N LEU A 183 -10.58 -3.82 5.23
CA LEU A 183 -11.78 -4.24 4.51
C LEU A 183 -12.65 -5.24 5.29
N THR A 184 -12.13 -5.79 6.40
CA THR A 184 -12.84 -6.66 7.32
C THR A 184 -12.53 -6.29 8.77
N SER A 185 -13.45 -6.67 9.66
CA SER A 185 -13.37 -6.47 11.10
C SER A 185 -14.05 -7.63 11.83
N ALA A 186 -14.21 -7.51 13.16
CA ALA A 186 -15.01 -8.43 13.95
C ALA A 186 -16.46 -8.57 13.45
N ALA A 187 -17.03 -7.52 12.84
CA ALA A 187 -18.39 -7.57 12.28
C ALA A 187 -18.51 -8.56 11.10
N GLU A 188 -17.41 -8.86 10.41
CA GLU A 188 -17.32 -9.83 9.32
C GLU A 188 -16.71 -11.17 9.79
N GLY A 189 -16.52 -11.34 11.11
CA GLY A 189 -15.97 -12.55 11.73
C GLY A 189 -14.44 -12.59 11.82
N CYS A 190 -13.74 -11.50 11.52
CA CYS A 190 -12.29 -11.41 11.70
C CYS A 190 -11.94 -11.12 13.17
N ILE A 191 -11.26 -12.05 13.84
CA ILE A 191 -10.86 -11.98 15.25
C ILE A 191 -9.33 -11.91 15.33
N GLY A 192 -8.81 -11.05 16.19
CA GLY A 192 -7.39 -10.71 16.24
C GLY A 192 -6.96 -9.87 15.04
N GLY A 193 -5.69 -9.95 14.67
CA GLY A 193 -5.18 -9.25 13.49
C GLY A 193 -4.98 -7.75 13.67
N GLU A 194 -4.91 -7.21 14.88
CA GLU A 194 -4.65 -5.80 15.13
C GLU A 194 -3.29 -5.37 14.53
N THR A 195 -3.20 -4.12 14.09
CA THR A 195 -1.89 -3.50 13.84
C THR A 195 -1.43 -2.84 15.13
N VAL A 196 -0.31 -3.29 15.68
CA VAL A 196 0.15 -2.89 17.02
C VAL A 196 1.49 -2.21 16.93
N PHE A 197 1.62 -1.08 17.61
CA PHE A 197 2.79 -0.22 17.58
C PHE A 197 3.44 -0.10 18.96
N TYR A 198 4.77 0.02 18.97
CA TYR A 198 5.62 0.02 20.16
C TYR A 198 6.53 1.27 20.17
N PRO A 199 6.18 2.31 20.96
CA PRO A 199 6.83 3.64 20.88
C PRO A 199 8.32 3.72 21.29
N ASN A 200 8.84 2.73 22.01
CA ASN A 200 10.17 2.74 22.61
C ASN A 200 11.06 1.61 22.08
N ASP A 201 10.81 1.15 20.85
CA ASP A 201 11.55 0.07 20.17
C ASP A 201 11.60 -1.25 20.97
N CYS A 202 10.63 -1.42 21.87
CA CYS A 202 10.51 -2.57 22.76
C CYS A 202 9.09 -3.12 22.74
N GLN A 203 8.95 -4.44 22.56
CA GLN A 203 7.68 -5.15 22.60
C GLN A 203 7.17 -5.28 24.04
N LEU A 204 6.81 -4.16 24.65
CA LEU A 204 6.25 -4.12 25.99
C LEU A 204 4.74 -3.94 25.91
N GLU A 205 3.98 -4.98 26.28
CA GLU A 205 2.52 -4.98 26.14
C GLU A 205 1.83 -3.82 26.88
N SER A 206 2.39 -3.37 28.01
CA SER A 206 1.84 -2.23 28.76
C SER A 206 1.95 -0.88 28.02
N GLU A 207 2.78 -0.80 26.98
CA GLU A 207 2.98 0.38 26.15
C GLU A 207 2.44 0.20 24.71
N ALA A 208 1.90 -0.98 24.41
CA ALA A 208 1.42 -1.32 23.09
C ALA A 208 0.23 -0.44 22.68
N ILE A 209 0.32 0.16 21.50
CA ILE A 209 -0.76 0.93 20.90
C ILE A 209 -1.40 0.06 19.84
N ALA A 210 -2.49 -0.61 20.22
CA ALA A 210 -3.22 -1.50 19.32
C ALA A 210 -4.29 -0.74 18.53
N VAL A 211 -4.19 -0.76 17.20
CA VAL A 211 -5.24 -0.31 16.29
C VAL A 211 -6.07 -1.52 15.88
N SER A 212 -7.29 -1.60 16.40
CA SER A 212 -8.25 -2.64 16.03
C SER A 212 -8.73 -2.49 14.59
N LEU A 213 -9.12 -3.61 14.00
CA LEU A 213 -9.69 -3.63 12.65
C LEU A 213 -11.10 -3.02 12.67
N GLU A 214 -11.31 -2.00 11.84
CA GLU A 214 -12.63 -1.43 11.58
C GLU A 214 -12.87 -1.42 10.07
N THR A 215 -13.96 -2.04 9.63
CA THR A 215 -14.26 -2.18 8.20
C THR A 215 -14.52 -0.83 7.56
N GLY A 216 -13.70 -0.51 6.57
CA GLY A 216 -13.73 0.77 5.86
C GLY A 216 -12.88 1.86 6.51
N MET A 217 -12.16 1.57 7.60
CA MET A 217 -11.23 2.51 8.21
C MET A 217 -9.89 2.54 7.46
N LEU A 218 -9.39 3.75 7.27
CA LEU A 218 -8.03 4.02 6.81
C LEU A 218 -7.12 4.21 8.03
N LEU A 219 -6.02 3.47 8.09
CA LEU A 219 -4.91 3.70 9.01
C LEU A 219 -3.74 4.29 8.23
N LEU A 220 -3.25 5.44 8.68
CA LEU A 220 -2.02 6.06 8.20
C LEU A 220 -1.01 6.05 9.33
N HIS A 221 0.17 5.48 9.10
CA HIS A 221 1.26 5.54 10.05
C HIS A 221 2.58 5.89 9.37
N LYS A 222 3.43 6.63 10.07
CA LYS A 222 4.77 6.96 9.59
C LYS A 222 5.61 5.70 9.39
N HIS A 223 6.47 5.74 8.38
CA HIS A 223 7.51 4.75 8.12
C HIS A 223 8.83 5.43 7.69
N GLY A 224 9.86 4.64 7.39
CA GLY A 224 11.19 5.17 7.12
C GLY A 224 11.86 5.67 8.41
N GLU A 225 12.41 6.89 8.38
CA GLU A 225 13.17 7.47 9.51
C GLU A 225 12.33 7.63 10.78
N ASP A 226 11.02 7.87 10.64
CA ASP A 226 10.08 8.03 11.75
C ASP A 226 9.26 6.75 12.02
N CYS A 227 9.69 5.59 11.50
CA CYS A 227 8.93 4.36 11.65
C CYS A 227 8.92 3.90 13.11
N MET A 228 7.73 3.75 13.69
CA MET A 228 7.57 3.06 14.97
C MET A 228 7.67 1.54 14.76
N LEU A 229 8.29 0.82 15.69
CA LEU A 229 8.28 -0.65 15.69
C LEU A 229 6.83 -1.13 15.73
N HIS A 230 6.44 -2.02 14.82
CA HIS A 230 5.06 -2.47 14.74
C HIS A 230 4.91 -3.87 14.16
N GLU A 231 3.77 -4.49 14.42
CA GLU A 231 3.42 -5.82 13.93
C GLU A 231 1.97 -5.90 13.47
N GLY A 232 1.65 -6.94 12.69
CA GLY A 232 0.30 -7.41 12.51
C GLY A 232 0.09 -8.65 13.36
N ARG A 233 -0.69 -8.53 14.44
CA ARG A 233 -0.98 -9.66 15.34
C ARG A 233 -1.63 -10.82 14.58
N GLU A 234 -1.57 -12.00 15.19
CA GLU A 234 -2.19 -13.19 14.65
C GLU A 234 -3.70 -13.00 14.47
N VAL A 235 -4.21 -13.39 13.29
CA VAL A 235 -5.65 -13.60 13.12
C VAL A 235 -6.01 -14.92 13.77
N THR A 236 -6.89 -14.89 14.78
CA THR A 236 -7.30 -16.09 15.52
C THR A 236 -8.64 -16.66 15.04
N GLY A 237 -9.34 -15.96 14.15
CA GLY A 237 -10.57 -16.43 13.51
C GLY A 237 -10.96 -15.56 12.30
N GLY A 238 -11.60 -16.18 11.31
CA GLY A 238 -12.01 -15.49 10.08
C GLY A 238 -10.83 -15.10 9.17
N GLU A 239 -11.01 -14.00 8.42
CA GLU A 239 -10.01 -13.46 7.50
C GLU A 239 -9.86 -11.93 7.65
N LYS A 240 -8.64 -11.45 7.85
CA LYS A 240 -8.29 -10.03 7.75
C LYS A 240 -7.95 -9.70 6.30
N TRP A 241 -8.61 -8.70 5.73
CA TRP A 241 -8.34 -8.19 4.39
C TRP A 241 -7.90 -6.73 4.43
N VAL A 242 -6.79 -6.42 3.78
CA VAL A 242 -6.20 -5.07 3.76
C VAL A 242 -5.74 -4.70 2.35
N LEU A 243 -6.07 -3.49 1.92
CA LEU A 243 -5.41 -2.83 0.80
C LEU A 243 -4.31 -1.92 1.34
N ARG A 244 -3.13 -1.95 0.73
CA ARG A 244 -2.01 -1.08 1.07
C ARG A 244 -1.51 -0.27 -0.12
N SER A 245 -1.26 1.01 0.15
CA SER A 245 -0.41 1.91 -0.62
C SER A 245 0.42 2.72 0.38
N ASP A 246 1.11 3.75 -0.08
CA ASP A 246 1.90 4.65 0.75
C ASP A 246 1.72 6.10 0.25
N LEU A 247 1.67 7.09 1.13
CA LEU A 247 1.63 8.51 0.72
C LEU A 247 2.98 8.91 0.11
N CYS A 248 2.94 9.56 -1.05
CA CYS A 248 4.11 10.09 -1.73
C CYS A 248 4.33 11.55 -1.36
N ILE A 249 5.44 11.84 -0.70
CA ILE A 249 5.88 13.21 -0.37
C ILE A 249 6.89 13.67 -1.41
N LYS A 250 6.70 14.86 -1.96
CA LYS A 250 7.60 15.46 -2.95
C LYS A 250 9.00 15.67 -2.36
N ARG A 251 10.02 15.35 -3.15
CA ARG A 251 11.44 15.53 -2.81
C ARG A 251 12.01 16.85 -3.32
#